data_AF-A0A970LY77-F1
#
_entry.id   AF-A0A970LY77-F1
#
_cell.length_a   1.000
_cell.length_b   1.000
_cell.length_c   1.000
_cell.angle_alpha   90.00
_cell.angle_beta   90.00
_cell.angle_gamma   90.00
#
_symmetry.space_group_name_H-M   'P 1'
#
loop_
_entity.id
_entity.type
_entity.pdbx_description
1 polymer ?
#
loop_
_entity_poly.entity_id
_entity_poly.type
_entity_poly.pdbx_seq_one_letter_code
_entity_poly.pdbx_strand_id
1 'polypeptide(L)'
;YAVLAWSGSNPDLAHYSDNVRILEDAAKTGCLSSDDATALIQAYLRERAESHRLALANQSMQVNAADWYDTREVVCKLWQRLIDPTAMSALD
;
A
#
# COMPACT_ATOMS: atom_id res chain seq x y z
N TYR A 1 -3.83 8.89 -2.46
CA TYR A 1 -3.06 9.45 -3.57
C TYR A 1 -3.52 8.88 -4.92
N ALA A 2 -3.37 7.57 -5.17
CA ALA A 2 -3.75 6.92 -6.44
C ALA A 2 -5.14 7.32 -7.00
N VAL A 3 -6.18 7.31 -6.16
CA VAL A 3 -7.53 7.76 -6.54
C VAL A 3 -7.52 9.23 -6.99
N LEU A 4 -6.83 10.13 -6.29
CA LEU A 4 -6.75 11.54 -6.70
C LEU A 4 -5.93 11.73 -7.98
N ALA A 5 -4.86 10.95 -8.16
CA ALA A 5 -3.99 11.05 -9.33
C ALA A 5 -4.65 10.50 -10.61
N TRP A 6 -5.50 9.48 -10.50
CA TRP A 6 -6.02 8.75 -11.66
C TRP A 6 -7.53 8.71 -11.81
N SER A 7 -8.33 9.17 -10.82
CA SER A 7 -9.80 9.22 -10.94
C SER A 7 -10.29 10.09 -12.11
N GLY A 8 -9.50 11.07 -12.55
CA GLY A 8 -9.79 11.85 -13.74
C GLY A 8 -9.73 11.06 -15.05
N SER A 9 -8.93 9.98 -15.10
CA SER A 9 -8.82 9.10 -16.28
C SER A 9 -9.60 7.79 -16.12
N ASN A 10 -9.84 7.36 -14.88
CA ASN A 10 -10.54 6.14 -14.54
C ASN A 10 -11.55 6.43 -13.41
N PRO A 11 -12.80 6.78 -13.74
CA PRO A 11 -13.82 7.10 -12.75
C PRO A 11 -14.09 5.96 -11.77
N ASP A 12 -13.90 4.71 -12.23
CA ASP A 12 -14.11 3.49 -11.46
C ASP A 12 -13.20 3.39 -10.22
N LEU A 13 -12.01 4.02 -10.25
CA LEU A 13 -11.11 4.09 -9.09
C LEU A 13 -11.69 4.89 -7.92
N ALA A 14 -12.67 5.76 -8.15
CA ALA A 14 -13.37 6.51 -7.11
C ALA A 14 -14.67 5.82 -6.64
N HIS A 15 -14.95 4.61 -7.14
CA HIS A 15 -16.16 3.88 -6.81
C HIS A 15 -16.10 3.21 -5.42
N TYR A 16 -14.91 2.77 -5.01
CA TYR A 16 -14.68 2.09 -3.74
C TYR A 16 -13.86 2.94 -2.77
N SER A 17 -14.13 2.79 -1.47
CA SER A 17 -13.37 3.44 -0.39
C SER A 17 -12.37 2.51 0.29
N ASP A 18 -12.36 1.22 -0.06
CA ASP A 18 -11.47 0.24 0.54
C ASP A 18 -10.15 0.10 -0.22
N ASN A 19 -9.05 0.05 0.53
CA ASN A 19 -7.69 0.03 -0.01
C ASN A 19 -7.43 -1.18 -0.93
N VAL A 20 -8.07 -2.34 -0.66
CA VAL A 20 -7.83 -3.55 -1.46
C VAL A 20 -8.40 -3.38 -2.85
N ARG A 21 -9.69 -3.01 -2.98
CA ARG A 21 -10.31 -2.81 -4.30
C ARG A 21 -9.69 -1.63 -5.04
N ILE A 22 -9.33 -0.55 -4.36
CA ILE A 22 -8.60 0.57 -4.98
C ILE A 22 -7.28 0.09 -5.61
N LEU A 23 -6.52 -0.76 -4.93
CA LEU A 23 -5.26 -1.30 -5.46
C LEU A 23 -5.50 -2.31 -6.59
N GLU A 24 -6.53 -3.15 -6.49
CA GLU A 24 -6.93 -4.06 -7.58
C GLU A 24 -7.35 -3.28 -8.83
N ASP A 25 -8.15 -2.23 -8.68
CA ASP A 25 -8.60 -1.41 -9.81
C ASP A 25 -7.44 -0.59 -10.38
N ALA A 26 -6.50 -0.14 -9.56
CA ALA A 26 -5.25 0.47 -10.03
C ALA A 26 -4.41 -0.51 -10.87
N ALA A 27 -4.42 -1.81 -10.54
CA ALA A 27 -3.78 -2.83 -11.37
C ALA A 27 -4.54 -3.10 -12.67
N LYS A 28 -5.87 -3.22 -12.61
CA LYS A 28 -6.73 -3.46 -13.80
C LYS A 28 -6.62 -2.33 -14.83
N THR A 29 -6.53 -1.10 -14.34
CA THR A 29 -6.40 0.11 -15.18
C THR A 29 -4.97 0.35 -15.69
N GLY A 30 -4.01 -0.51 -15.30
CA GLY A 30 -2.61 -0.42 -15.71
C GLY A 30 -1.82 0.69 -15.02
N CYS A 31 -2.39 1.36 -14.01
CA CYS A 31 -1.71 2.39 -13.24
C CYS A 31 -0.62 1.81 -12.31
N LEU A 32 -0.83 0.58 -11.81
CA LEU A 32 0.17 -0.23 -11.13
C LEU A 32 0.36 -1.57 -11.84
N SER A 33 1.54 -2.17 -11.67
CA SER A 33 1.72 -3.58 -12.03
C SER A 33 0.90 -4.47 -11.10
N SER A 34 0.44 -5.62 -11.61
CA SER A 34 -0.31 -6.59 -10.81
C SER A 34 0.49 -7.08 -9.60
N ASP A 35 1.81 -7.21 -9.75
CA ASP A 35 2.71 -7.65 -8.69
C ASP A 35 2.84 -6.57 -7.60
N ASP A 36 3.02 -5.31 -7.98
CA ASP A 36 3.12 -4.19 -7.03
C ASP A 36 1.81 -4.00 -6.26
N ALA A 37 0.65 -4.08 -6.94
CA ALA A 37 -0.65 -4.01 -6.30
C ALA A 37 -0.87 -5.17 -5.32
N THR A 38 -0.52 -6.40 -5.73
CA THR A 38 -0.61 -7.58 -4.87
C THR A 38 0.29 -7.43 -3.64
N ALA A 39 1.52 -6.93 -3.81
CA ALA A 39 2.45 -6.72 -2.71
C ALA A 39 1.91 -5.70 -1.68
N LEU A 40 1.30 -4.60 -2.15
CA LEU A 40 0.65 -3.61 -1.27
C LEU A 40 -0.59 -4.17 -0.57
N ILE A 41 -1.41 -4.96 -1.27
CA ILE A 41 -2.59 -5.63 -0.69
C ILE A 41 -2.15 -6.58 0.42
N GLN A 42 -1.13 -7.41 0.18
CA GLN A 42 -0.60 -8.33 1.18
C GLN A 42 -0.01 -7.60 2.40
N ALA A 43 0.72 -6.50 2.17
CA ALA A 43 1.24 -5.67 3.25
C ALA A 43 0.11 -5.08 4.12
N TYR A 44 -0.94 -4.56 3.49
CA TYR A 44 -2.11 -4.02 4.20
C TYR A 44 -2.90 -5.10 4.95
N LEU A 45 -3.11 -6.27 4.35
CA LEU A 45 -3.79 -7.38 5.01
C LEU A 45 -3.00 -7.89 6.22
N ARG A 46 -1.67 -7.96 6.11
CA ARG A 46 -0.78 -8.33 7.21
C ARG A 46 -0.88 -7.32 8.37
N GLU A 47 -0.79 -6.02 8.07
CA GLU A 47 -0.97 -4.94 9.05
C GLU A 47 -2.32 -5.04 9.75
N ARG A 48 -3.41 -5.13 8.98
CA ARG A 48 -4.76 -5.21 9.52
C ARG A 48 -4.96 -6.45 10.38
N ALA A 49 -4.46 -7.61 9.96
CA ALA A 49 -4.56 -8.86 10.72
C ALA A 49 -3.84 -8.74 12.07
N GLU A 50 -2.63 -8.15 12.08
CA GLU A 50 -1.87 -7.96 13.32
C GLU A 50 -2.53 -6.94 14.24
N SER A 51 -3.00 -5.81 13.70
CA SER A 51 -3.75 -4.81 14.45
C SER A 51 -5.01 -5.41 15.10
N HIS A 52 -5.75 -6.27 14.40
CA HIS A 52 -6.87 -7.02 14.98
C HIS A 52 -6.44 -8.00 16.07
N ARG A 53 -5.34 -8.73 15.84
CA ARG A 53 -4.79 -9.68 16.82
C ARG A 53 -4.39 -8.98 18.12
N LEU A 54 -3.71 -7.84 18.03
CA LEU A 54 -3.29 -7.04 19.18
C LEU A 54 -4.48 -6.43 19.92
N ALA A 55 -5.49 -5.95 19.19
CA ALA A 55 -6.72 -5.43 19.79
C ALA A 55 -7.48 -6.54 20.56
N LEU A 56 -7.61 -7.74 20.00
CA LEU A 56 -8.24 -8.88 20.68
C LEU A 56 -7.45 -9.35 21.90
N ALA A 57 -6.12 -9.26 21.85
CA ALA A 57 -5.24 -9.57 22.97
C ALA A 57 -5.18 -8.44 24.02
N ASN A 58 -5.84 -7.31 23.79
CA ASN A 58 -5.77 -6.09 24.60
C ASN A 58 -4.32 -5.63 24.85
N GLN A 59 -3.46 -5.79 23.84
CA GLN A 59 -2.04 -5.44 23.86
C GLN A 59 -1.81 -4.07 23.20
N SER A 60 -0.65 -3.48 23.48
CA SER A 60 -0.20 -2.28 22.77
C SER A 60 -0.10 -2.55 21.27
N MET A 61 -0.51 -1.58 20.45
CA MET A 61 -0.42 -1.64 18.99
C MET A 61 1.03 -1.46 18.47
N GLN A 62 2.02 -1.46 19.38
CA GLN A 62 3.43 -1.41 19.01
C GLN A 62 3.97 -2.82 18.77
N VAL A 63 4.46 -3.03 17.54
CA VAL A 63 5.13 -4.26 17.11
C VAL A 63 6.63 -4.04 16.99
N ASN A 64 7.40 -5.13 17.03
CA ASN A 64 8.84 -5.07 16.80
C ASN A 64 9.12 -4.66 15.34
N ALA A 65 9.90 -3.59 15.15
CA ALA A 65 10.22 -3.07 13.83
C ALA A 65 10.99 -4.07 12.94
N ALA A 66 11.76 -4.99 13.54
CA ALA A 66 12.52 -6.00 12.80
C ALA A 66 11.61 -6.98 12.06
N ASP A 67 10.52 -7.42 12.70
CA ASP A 67 9.57 -8.39 12.13
C ASP A 67 8.78 -7.83 10.93
N TRP A 68 8.80 -6.50 10.79
CA TRP A 68 8.09 -5.74 9.76
C TRP A 68 9.02 -5.15 8.71
N TYR A 69 10.32 -5.41 8.78
CA TYR A 69 11.30 -4.82 7.88
C TYR A 69 10.96 -5.06 6.41
N ASP A 70 10.74 -6.32 6.01
CA ASP A 70 10.44 -6.67 4.61
C ASP A 70 9.17 -5.99 4.10
N THR A 71 8.10 -6.02 4.90
CA THR A 71 6.82 -5.38 4.55
C THR A 71 7.00 -3.87 4.37
N ARG A 72 7.75 -3.22 5.27
CA ARG A 72 8.02 -1.79 5.21
C ARG A 72 8.89 -1.44 4.02
N GLU A 73 9.90 -2.25 3.71
CA GLU A 73 10.78 -2.05 2.57
C GLU A 73 10.00 -2.02 1.26
N VAL A 74 9.10 -3.00 1.05
CA VAL A 74 8.21 -3.06 -0.12
C VAL A 74 7.33 -1.82 -0.21
N VAL A 75 6.63 -1.47 0.88
CA VAL A 75 5.73 -0.31 0.90
C VAL A 75 6.51 0.98 0.65
N CYS A 76 7.68 1.16 1.25
CA CYS A 76 8.53 2.33 1.04
C CYS A 76 9.03 2.44 -0.40
N LYS A 77 9.51 1.35 -1.00
CA LYS A 77 9.95 1.35 -2.41
C LYS A 77 8.83 1.73 -3.36
N LEU A 78 7.64 1.18 -3.14
CA LEU A 78 6.46 1.48 -3.97
C LEU A 78 5.95 2.91 -3.74
N TRP A 79 5.97 3.37 -2.49
CA TRP A 79 5.62 4.74 -2.15
C TRP A 79 6.54 5.76 -2.85
N GLN A 80 7.85 5.53 -2.79
CA GLN A 80 8.83 6.37 -3.50
C GLN A 80 8.55 6.38 -5.00
N ARG A 81 8.36 5.22 -5.61
CA ARG A 81 8.05 5.12 -7.06
C ARG A 81 6.77 5.88 -7.45
N LEU A 82 5.75 5.88 -6.59
CA LEU A 82 4.43 6.44 -6.90
C LEU A 82 4.31 7.95 -6.61
N ILE A 83 4.97 8.43 -5.55
CA ILE A 83 4.79 9.82 -5.06
C ILE A 83 6.00 10.69 -5.36
N ASP A 84 7.22 10.14 -5.40
CA ASP A 84 8.42 10.92 -5.69
C ASP A 84 9.43 10.16 -6.57
N PRO A 85 9.23 10.17 -7.90
CA PRO A 85 10.16 9.57 -8.86
C PRO A 85 11.56 10.21 -8.83
N THR A 86 11.67 11.44 -8.32
CA THR A 86 12.90 12.25 -8.26
C THR A 86 13.77 11.94 -7.05
N ALA A 87 13.20 11.35 -5.99
CA ALA A 87 13.93 10.98 -4.78
C ALA A 87 15.01 9.90 -5.01
N MET A 88 14.96 9.20 -6.15
CA MET A 88 15.98 8.23 -6.56
C MET A 88 17.34 8.87 -6.88
N SER A 89 17.43 10.21 -7.03
CA SER A 89 18.67 10.95 -7.23
C SER A 89 19.29 11.50 -5.93
N ALA A 90 18.62 11.38 -4.78
CA ALA A 90 19.01 12.03 -3.53
C ALA A 90 19.53 11.05 -2.45
N LEU A 91 19.68 9.77 -2.79
CA LEU A 91 20.25 8.74 -1.92
C LEU A 91 21.62 8.23 -2.41
N ASP A 92 22.22 8.90 -3.39
CA ASP A 92 23.64 8.74 -3.78
C ASP A 92 24.54 9.77 -3.07
#